data_AF-A0A923ZDK9-F1
#
_entry.id   AF-A0A923ZDK9-F1
#
_cell.length_a   1.000
_cell.length_b   1.000
_cell.length_c   1.000
_cell.angle_alpha   90.00
_cell.angle_beta   90.00
_cell.angle_gamma   90.00
#
_symmetry.space_group_name_H-M   'P 1'
#
loop_
_entity.id
_entity.type
_entity.pdbx_description
1 polymer ?
#
loop_
_entity_poly.entity_id
_entity_poly.type
_entity_poly.pdbx_seq_one_letter_code
_entity_poly.pdbx_strand_id
1 'polypeptide(L)'
;MMPRWGWMIGGLAVLVAAVVALFPLRLALRDRGIAADEISGSIWRGHLTGARWHGIALGDLDTSARAWPPAIDFSGSVLRGRLTPTGVEGLSGNIEDFAGLPLAQISLDNVTVLANDNGCSFAGGVVAVYAQPVPQLGALSGPLICQNGVLRAVLTPEQGDARVDLSLDKNNRYRAVLTVGSLPAMVRMGLIIAGFEATDKGVAMTREGQL
;
A
#
# COMPACT_ATOMS: atom_id res chain seq x y z
N MET A 1 38.84 46.62 -7.05
CA MET A 1 37.36 46.60 -6.99
C MET A 1 36.88 45.29 -7.58
N MET A 2 36.58 44.29 -6.75
CA MET A 2 36.08 42.99 -7.21
C MET A 2 34.59 43.09 -7.57
N PRO A 3 34.11 42.50 -8.67
CA PRO A 3 32.74 42.66 -9.13
C PRO A 3 31.79 41.90 -8.19
N ARG A 4 31.02 42.64 -7.40
CA ARG A 4 29.97 42.16 -6.47
C ARG A 4 28.84 41.40 -7.17
N TRP A 5 28.85 41.36 -8.51
CA TRP A 5 27.85 40.72 -9.36
C TRP A 5 28.00 39.19 -9.41
N GLY A 6 29.23 38.66 -9.38
CA GLY A 6 29.46 37.22 -9.41
C GLY A 6 28.87 36.47 -8.21
N TRP A 7 28.81 37.14 -7.04
CA TRP A 7 28.25 36.58 -5.82
C TRP A 7 26.71 36.53 -5.84
N MET A 8 26.07 37.53 -6.46
CA MET A 8 24.61 37.54 -6.61
C MET A 8 24.13 36.47 -7.61
N ILE A 9 24.86 36.26 -8.70
CA ILE A 9 24.55 35.20 -9.68
C ILE A 9 24.78 33.82 -9.07
N GLY A 10 25.88 33.63 -8.32
CA GLY A 10 26.15 32.39 -7.59
C GLY A 10 25.09 32.09 -6.52
N GLY A 11 24.69 33.10 -5.73
CA GLY A 11 23.63 32.97 -4.73
C GLY A 11 22.26 32.66 -5.34
N LEU A 12 21.90 33.31 -6.45
CA LEU A 12 20.65 33.05 -7.17
C LEU A 12 20.64 31.65 -7.80
N ALA A 13 21.75 31.19 -8.36
CA ALA A 13 21.85 29.83 -8.92
C ALA A 13 21.71 28.76 -7.83
N VAL A 14 22.33 28.96 -6.65
CA VAL A 14 22.17 28.08 -5.48
C VAL A 14 20.74 28.12 -4.95
N LEU A 15 20.10 29.30 -4.92
CA LEU A 15 18.72 29.44 -4.45
C LEU A 15 17.71 28.83 -5.41
N VAL A 16 17.89 29.00 -6.72
CA VAL A 16 17.06 28.35 -7.75
C VAL A 16 17.30 26.84 -7.74
N ALA A 17 18.54 26.38 -7.60
CA ALA A 17 18.84 24.96 -7.41
C ALA A 17 18.22 24.41 -6.14
N ALA A 18 18.21 25.17 -5.03
CA ALA A 18 17.55 24.79 -3.78
C ALA A 18 16.02 24.76 -3.93
N VAL A 19 15.41 25.74 -4.61
CA VAL A 19 13.97 25.75 -4.88
C VAL A 19 13.59 24.58 -5.79
N VAL A 20 14.31 24.36 -6.90
CA VAL A 20 14.08 23.20 -7.78
C VAL A 20 14.38 21.88 -7.06
N ALA A 21 15.27 21.88 -6.06
CA ALA A 21 15.56 20.68 -5.28
C ALA A 21 14.51 20.37 -4.21
N LEU A 22 14.05 21.37 -3.45
CA LEU A 22 13.22 21.18 -2.26
C LEU A 22 11.72 21.37 -2.54
N PHE A 23 11.34 22.14 -3.56
CA PHE A 23 9.95 22.47 -3.86
C PHE A 23 9.16 21.36 -4.56
N PRO A 24 9.69 20.63 -5.57
CA PRO A 24 8.89 19.63 -6.27
C PRO A 24 8.62 18.37 -5.42
N LEU A 25 9.46 18.07 -4.41
CA LEU A 25 9.21 16.93 -3.52
C LEU A 25 7.97 17.17 -2.64
N ARG A 26 7.81 18.38 -2.09
CA ARG A 26 6.67 18.74 -1.24
C ARG A 26 5.35 18.79 -2.00
N LEU A 27 5.34 19.22 -3.27
CA LEU A 27 4.13 19.17 -4.11
C LEU A 27 3.84 17.75 -4.60
N ALA A 28 4.85 17.00 -5.05
CA ALA A 28 4.65 15.65 -5.58
C ALA A 28 4.14 14.64 -4.54
N LEU A 29 4.48 14.83 -3.26
CA LEU A 29 3.99 13.98 -2.16
C LEU A 29 2.55 14.33 -1.74
N ARG A 30 2.18 15.62 -1.82
CA ARG A 30 0.85 16.09 -1.43
C ARG A 30 -0.26 15.57 -2.36
N ASP A 31 0.02 15.51 -3.67
CA ASP A 31 -0.91 14.95 -4.66
C ASP A 31 -1.02 13.41 -4.59
N ARG A 32 -0.15 12.74 -3.82
CA ARG A 32 -0.15 11.27 -3.64
C ARG A 32 -0.64 10.80 -2.26
N GLY A 33 -1.22 11.70 -1.45
CA GLY A 33 -1.85 11.34 -0.18
C GLY A 33 -0.88 10.94 0.95
N ILE A 34 0.40 11.30 0.84
CA ILE A 34 1.43 11.02 1.87
C ILE A 34 1.63 12.29 2.71
N ALA A 35 1.37 12.20 4.02
CA ALA A 35 1.65 13.23 5.01
C ALA A 35 2.84 12.79 5.88
N ALA A 36 3.75 13.70 6.21
CA ALA A 36 4.85 13.44 7.14
C ALA A 36 5.05 14.66 8.05
N ASP A 37 5.39 14.42 9.31
CA ASP A 37 5.54 15.47 10.31
C ASP A 37 6.85 16.25 10.11
N GLU A 38 7.91 15.55 9.73
CA GLU A 38 9.19 16.15 9.38
C GLU A 38 9.83 15.45 8.18
N ILE A 39 10.40 16.24 7.27
CA ILE A 39 11.14 15.76 6.11
C ILE A 39 12.54 16.34 6.22
N SER A 40 13.53 15.48 6.43
CA SER A 40 14.94 15.88 6.49
C SER A 40 15.74 15.18 5.38
N GLY A 41 16.84 15.79 4.93
CA GLY A 41 17.71 15.22 3.89
C GLY A 41 17.62 15.89 2.52
N SER A 42 18.17 15.22 1.51
CA SER A 42 18.25 15.68 0.11
C SER A 42 17.27 14.91 -0.78
N ILE A 43 17.02 15.38 -2.02
CA ILE A 43 16.19 14.67 -3.01
C ILE A 43 16.60 13.20 -3.18
N TRP A 44 17.89 12.92 -3.04
CA TRP A 44 18.47 11.59 -3.29
C TRP A 44 18.44 10.69 -2.07
N ARG A 45 18.40 11.27 -0.87
CA ARG A 45 18.39 10.59 0.42
C ARG A 45 17.62 11.44 1.41
N GLY A 46 16.40 11.04 1.72
CA GLY A 46 15.52 11.72 2.65
C GLY A 46 15.11 10.80 3.80
N HIS A 47 14.90 11.36 4.97
CA HIS A 47 14.33 10.69 6.12
C HIS A 47 12.98 11.37 6.42
N LEU A 48 11.92 10.58 6.45
CA LEU A 48 10.57 11.00 6.77
C LEU A 48 10.27 10.54 8.19
N THR A 49 9.94 11.47 9.08
CA THR A 49 9.52 11.15 10.45
C THR A 49 8.00 11.22 10.53
N GLY A 50 7.38 10.19 11.13
CA GLY A 50 5.92 10.15 11.30
C GLY A 50 5.13 10.11 9.99
N ALA A 51 5.61 9.39 8.98
CA ALA A 51 4.91 9.29 7.71
C ALA A 51 3.55 8.59 7.86
N ARG A 52 2.53 9.11 7.19
CA ARG A 52 1.17 8.57 7.11
C ARG A 52 0.69 8.56 5.66
N TRP A 53 0.00 7.50 5.28
CA TRP A 53 -0.59 7.36 3.95
C TRP A 53 -2.07 6.97 4.07
N HIS A 54 -2.98 7.85 3.59
CA HIS A 54 -4.43 7.67 3.73
C HIS A 54 -4.91 7.23 5.13
N GLY A 55 -4.29 7.78 6.19
CA GLY A 55 -4.62 7.47 7.59
C GLY A 55 -3.79 6.35 8.21
N ILE A 56 -3.09 5.54 7.41
CA ILE A 56 -2.20 4.47 7.86
C ILE A 56 -0.89 5.08 8.36
N ALA A 57 -0.51 4.84 9.61
CA ALA A 57 0.77 5.28 10.15
C ALA A 57 1.89 4.36 9.63
N LEU A 58 2.70 4.87 8.71
CA LEU A 58 3.87 4.17 8.18
C LEU A 58 5.12 4.33 9.08
N GLY A 59 5.10 5.33 9.97
CA GLY A 59 6.19 5.60 10.91
C GLY A 59 7.36 6.29 10.24
N ASP A 60 8.56 6.05 10.76
CA ASP A 60 9.78 6.64 10.23
C ASP A 60 10.28 5.85 9.02
N LEU A 61 10.51 6.56 7.91
CA LEU A 61 10.91 5.98 6.62
C LEU A 61 12.19 6.64 6.12
N ASP A 62 13.23 5.84 5.92
CA ASP A 62 14.37 6.22 5.10
C ASP A 62 14.02 6.02 3.63
N THR A 63 14.34 7.01 2.81
CA THR A 63 14.09 7.01 1.38
C THR A 63 15.37 7.32 0.62
N SER A 64 15.61 6.62 -0.47
CA SER A 64 16.67 6.95 -1.41
C SER A 64 16.16 6.91 -2.83
N ALA A 65 16.38 7.98 -3.58
CA ALA A 65 15.99 8.08 -4.97
C ALA A 65 17.18 7.75 -5.88
N ARG A 66 16.88 7.17 -7.05
CA ARG A 66 17.83 6.90 -8.12
C ARG A 66 17.30 7.50 -9.41
N ALA A 67 18.19 8.10 -10.19
CA ALA A 67 17.81 8.75 -11.45
C ALA A 67 17.62 7.74 -12.58
N TRP A 68 18.50 6.72 -12.64
CA TRP A 68 18.51 5.75 -13.73
C TRP A 68 18.95 4.35 -13.25
N PRO A 69 18.11 3.30 -13.45
CA PRO A 69 16.68 3.43 -13.74
C PRO A 69 15.99 4.25 -12.62
N PRO A 70 14.96 5.05 -12.95
CA PRO A 70 14.24 5.84 -11.95
C PRO A 70 13.59 4.91 -10.92
N ALA A 71 13.92 5.11 -9.65
CA ALA A 71 13.37 4.33 -8.55
C ALA A 71 13.48 5.09 -7.23
N ILE A 72 12.59 4.78 -6.30
CA ILE A 72 12.65 5.23 -4.91
C ILE A 72 12.68 3.98 -4.03
N ASP A 73 13.85 3.67 -3.48
CA ASP A 73 13.96 2.67 -2.42
C ASP A 73 13.49 3.31 -1.10
N PHE A 74 12.70 2.58 -0.31
CA PHE A 74 12.26 3.02 1.01
C PHE A 74 12.37 1.89 2.02
N SER A 75 12.71 2.25 3.25
CA SER A 75 12.87 1.31 4.35
C SER A 75 12.53 2.00 5.66
N GLY A 76 11.55 1.47 6.37
CA GLY A 76 11.23 1.86 7.74
C GLY A 76 11.03 0.65 8.64
N SER A 77 10.53 0.90 9.84
CA SER A 77 10.23 -0.13 10.82
C SER A 77 9.01 -1.00 10.43
N VAL A 78 8.04 -0.40 9.75
CA VAL A 78 6.78 -1.05 9.35
C VAL A 78 6.88 -1.69 7.97
N LEU A 79 7.52 -0.99 7.02
CA LEU A 79 7.46 -1.31 5.61
C LEU A 79 8.78 -0.99 4.91
N ARG A 80 9.18 -1.85 3.97
CA ARG A 80 10.31 -1.62 3.07
C ARG A 80 9.97 -2.07 1.66
N GLY A 81 10.61 -1.48 0.66
CA GLY A 81 10.42 -1.84 -0.73
C GLY A 81 11.04 -0.84 -1.68
N ARG A 82 10.65 -0.94 -2.95
CA ARG A 82 11.05 -0.01 -4.01
C ARG A 82 9.83 0.39 -4.81
N LEU A 83 9.69 1.69 -5.05
CA LEU A 83 8.78 2.26 -6.04
C LEU A 83 9.52 2.48 -7.36
N THR A 84 8.93 2.04 -8.46
CA THR A 84 9.39 2.24 -9.83
C THR A 84 8.29 2.96 -10.63
N PRO A 85 8.56 3.49 -11.84
CA PRO A 85 7.51 4.08 -12.67
C PRO A 85 6.41 3.09 -13.05
N THR A 86 6.72 1.80 -13.04
CA THR A 86 5.78 0.73 -13.40
C THR A 86 5.12 0.09 -12.19
N GLY A 87 5.53 0.38 -10.95
CA GLY A 87 4.84 -0.14 -9.77
C GLY A 87 5.71 -0.25 -8.52
N VAL A 88 5.55 -1.35 -7.78
CA VAL A 88 6.26 -1.65 -6.54
C VAL A 88 7.02 -2.97 -6.65
N GLU A 89 8.22 -3.02 -6.08
CA GLU A 89 9.07 -4.20 -6.04
C GLU A 89 9.52 -4.51 -4.61
N GLY A 90 9.54 -5.80 -4.26
CA GLY A 90 10.10 -6.30 -3.01
C GLY A 90 9.45 -5.75 -1.74
N LEU A 91 8.19 -5.35 -1.82
CA LEU A 91 7.43 -4.78 -0.71
C LEU A 91 7.28 -5.82 0.40
N SER A 92 7.82 -5.52 1.57
CA SER A 92 7.75 -6.40 2.73
C SER A 92 7.47 -5.59 3.98
N GLY A 93 6.63 -6.11 4.87
CA GLY A 93 6.29 -5.41 6.10
C GLY A 93 4.99 -5.88 6.71
N ASN A 94 4.71 -5.35 7.89
CA ASN A 94 3.50 -5.62 8.65
C ASN A 94 2.84 -4.28 8.93
N ILE A 95 1.68 -4.06 8.33
CA ILE A 95 0.91 -2.85 8.48
C ILE A 95 -0.21 -3.14 9.47
N GLU A 96 -0.31 -2.31 10.49
CA GLU A 96 -1.38 -2.32 11.50
C GLU A 96 -2.20 -1.04 11.36
N ASP A 97 -3.35 -0.98 12.05
CA ASP A 97 -4.18 0.23 12.17
C ASP A 97 -4.76 0.75 10.84
N PHE A 98 -5.63 -0.06 10.23
CA PHE A 98 -6.39 0.34 9.04
C PHE A 98 -7.62 1.16 9.43
N ALA A 99 -7.55 2.48 9.26
CA ALA A 99 -8.70 3.35 9.47
C ALA A 99 -9.90 2.92 8.62
N GLY A 100 -10.99 2.48 9.27
CA GLY A 100 -12.26 2.15 8.62
C GLY A 100 -12.38 0.75 8.01
N LEU A 101 -11.36 -0.10 8.14
CA LEU A 101 -11.45 -1.52 7.73
C LEU A 101 -11.39 -2.44 8.95
N PRO A 102 -12.18 -3.52 9.00
CA PRO A 102 -12.20 -4.46 10.12
C PRO A 102 -11.02 -5.45 10.04
N LEU A 103 -9.78 -4.93 10.01
CA LEU A 103 -8.54 -5.69 9.89
C LEU A 103 -7.62 -5.35 11.07
N ALA A 104 -7.06 -6.37 11.72
CA ALA A 104 -6.01 -6.17 12.72
C ALA A 104 -4.68 -5.81 12.05
N GLN A 105 -4.33 -6.54 10.98
CA GLN A 105 -3.01 -6.48 10.37
C GLN A 105 -3.05 -6.97 8.93
N ILE A 106 -2.19 -6.40 8.08
CA ILE A 106 -1.83 -6.94 6.78
C ILE A 106 -0.32 -7.19 6.78
N SER A 107 0.06 -8.41 6.42
CA SER A 107 1.45 -8.81 6.24
C SER A 107 1.76 -8.98 4.76
N LEU A 108 2.89 -8.43 4.34
CA LEU A 108 3.38 -8.43 2.96
C LEU A 108 4.74 -9.11 2.96
N ASP A 109 4.90 -10.14 2.13
CA ASP A 109 6.16 -10.86 1.95
C ASP A 109 6.62 -10.81 0.49
N ASN A 110 7.68 -10.04 0.26
CA ASN A 110 8.34 -9.84 -1.03
C ASN A 110 7.37 -9.52 -2.18
N VAL A 111 6.36 -8.71 -1.90
CA VAL A 111 5.30 -8.34 -2.83
C VAL A 111 5.85 -7.47 -3.95
N THR A 112 5.63 -7.88 -5.18
CA THR A 112 5.99 -7.13 -6.38
C THR A 112 4.75 -7.01 -7.24
N VAL A 113 4.40 -5.79 -7.64
CA VAL A 113 3.27 -5.51 -8.54
C VAL A 113 3.75 -4.49 -9.56
N LEU A 114 3.76 -4.90 -10.82
CA LEU A 114 4.09 -4.05 -11.96
C LEU A 114 2.84 -3.90 -12.84
N ALA A 115 2.69 -2.71 -13.41
CA ALA A 115 1.61 -2.33 -14.28
C ALA A 115 2.15 -1.76 -15.60
N ASN A 116 1.30 -1.80 -16.61
CA ASN A 116 1.46 -1.11 -17.90
C ASN A 116 0.11 -0.53 -18.33
N ASP A 117 0.02 -0.05 -19.57
CA ASP A 117 -1.20 0.59 -20.11
C ASP A 117 -2.45 -0.31 -20.06
N ASN A 118 -2.27 -1.64 -19.99
CA ASN A 118 -3.35 -2.61 -19.94
C ASN A 118 -3.69 -3.08 -18.51
N GLY A 119 -3.05 -2.52 -17.49
CA GLY A 119 -3.24 -2.88 -16.08
C GLY A 119 -2.08 -3.70 -15.52
N CYS A 120 -2.40 -4.66 -14.64
CA CYS A 120 -1.44 -5.54 -13.97
C CYS A 120 -0.66 -6.37 -15.01
N SER A 121 0.66 -6.16 -15.10
CA SER A 121 1.56 -6.88 -16.01
C SER A 121 2.33 -7.99 -15.31
N PHE A 122 2.70 -7.78 -14.05
CA PHE A 122 3.33 -8.78 -13.20
C PHE A 122 2.88 -8.62 -11.75
N ALA A 123 2.63 -9.72 -11.07
CA ALA A 123 2.40 -9.74 -9.63
C ALA A 123 3.00 -11.01 -9.02
N GLY A 124 3.56 -10.86 -7.82
CA GLY A 124 4.12 -11.95 -7.05
C GLY A 124 4.34 -11.55 -5.59
N GLY A 125 4.80 -12.52 -4.81
CA GLY A 125 4.87 -12.43 -3.35
C GLY A 125 3.58 -12.92 -2.69
N VAL A 126 3.56 -12.85 -1.36
CA VAL A 126 2.45 -13.35 -0.53
C VAL A 126 1.87 -12.20 0.29
N VAL A 127 0.54 -12.17 0.37
CA VAL A 127 -0.21 -11.27 1.25
C VAL A 127 -0.93 -12.13 2.27
N ALA A 128 -0.92 -11.69 3.53
CA ALA A 128 -1.73 -12.26 4.58
C ALA A 128 -2.53 -11.16 5.29
N VAL A 129 -3.79 -11.44 5.62
CA VAL A 129 -4.67 -10.51 6.32
C VAL A 129 -5.23 -11.17 7.58
N TYR A 130 -5.34 -10.38 8.65
CA TYR A 130 -5.90 -10.81 9.92
C TYR A 130 -7.23 -10.08 10.14
N ALA A 131 -8.34 -10.79 10.01
CA ALA A 131 -9.67 -10.21 10.12
C ALA A 131 -10.10 -9.98 11.57
N GLN A 132 -10.80 -8.87 11.83
CA GLN A 132 -11.47 -8.61 13.11
C GLN A 132 -12.98 -8.40 12.92
N PRO A 133 -13.81 -8.68 13.94
CA PRO A 133 -13.47 -9.17 15.27
C PRO A 133 -13.39 -10.72 15.33
N VAL A 134 -12.97 -11.40 14.25
CA VAL A 134 -13.02 -12.86 14.12
C VAL A 134 -11.60 -13.49 14.15
N PRO A 135 -10.87 -13.39 15.28
CA PRO A 135 -9.49 -13.88 15.35
C PRO A 135 -9.39 -15.40 15.16
N GLN A 136 -10.47 -16.16 15.36
CA GLN A 136 -10.46 -17.61 15.15
C GLN A 136 -10.21 -18.04 13.70
N LEU A 137 -10.36 -17.12 12.72
CA LEU A 137 -10.01 -17.39 11.33
C LEU A 137 -8.48 -17.42 11.11
N GLY A 138 -7.70 -16.90 12.06
CA GLY A 138 -6.26 -16.77 11.90
C GLY A 138 -5.88 -15.87 10.71
N ALA A 139 -4.68 -16.10 10.17
CA ALA A 139 -4.20 -15.40 8.99
C ALA A 139 -4.84 -15.99 7.72
N LEU A 140 -5.52 -15.17 6.93
CA LEU A 140 -5.89 -15.55 5.57
C LEU A 140 -4.78 -15.13 4.62
N SER A 141 -4.10 -16.09 4.00
CA SER A 141 -2.92 -15.83 3.17
C SER A 141 -3.04 -16.41 1.77
N GLY A 142 -2.31 -15.83 0.83
CA GLY A 142 -2.24 -16.30 -0.55
C GLY A 142 -1.32 -15.47 -1.43
N PRO A 143 -0.95 -16.00 -2.60
CA PRO A 143 -0.09 -15.29 -3.54
C PRO A 143 -0.85 -14.19 -4.29
N LEU A 144 -0.13 -13.13 -4.66
CA LEU A 144 -0.61 -12.17 -5.65
C LEU A 144 -0.34 -12.67 -7.06
N ILE A 145 -1.33 -12.54 -7.94
CA ILE A 145 -1.23 -12.91 -9.34
C ILE A 145 -1.82 -11.80 -10.23
N CYS A 146 -1.25 -11.61 -11.42
CA CYS A 146 -1.93 -10.85 -12.47
C CYS A 146 -2.73 -11.82 -13.33
N GLN A 147 -4.01 -11.52 -13.55
CA GLN A 147 -4.85 -12.26 -14.46
C GLN A 147 -5.62 -11.28 -15.35
N ASN A 148 -5.35 -11.31 -16.66
CA ASN A 148 -6.01 -10.45 -17.66
C ASN A 148 -5.95 -8.95 -17.31
N GLY A 149 -4.80 -8.45 -16.84
CA GLY A 149 -4.64 -7.04 -16.45
C GLY A 149 -5.23 -6.68 -15.09
N VAL A 150 -5.79 -7.64 -14.35
CA VAL A 150 -6.35 -7.46 -13.00
C VAL A 150 -5.40 -8.08 -11.98
N LEU A 151 -5.03 -7.31 -10.96
CA LEU A 151 -4.31 -7.82 -9.80
C LEU A 151 -5.29 -8.62 -8.93
N ARG A 152 -4.95 -9.86 -8.59
CA ARG A 152 -5.80 -10.73 -7.78
C ARG A 152 -5.01 -11.38 -6.66
N ALA A 153 -5.69 -11.60 -5.54
CA ALA A 153 -5.24 -12.50 -4.49
C ALA A 153 -6.42 -13.32 -4.00
N VAL A 154 -6.18 -14.61 -3.83
CA VAL A 154 -7.13 -15.51 -3.17
C VAL A 154 -6.50 -15.89 -1.85
N LEU A 155 -7.11 -15.43 -0.76
CA LEU A 155 -6.61 -15.65 0.58
C LEU A 155 -7.45 -16.73 1.27
N THR A 156 -6.78 -17.70 1.88
CA THR A 156 -7.42 -18.77 2.65
C THR A 156 -6.73 -18.91 4.00
N PRO A 157 -7.46 -19.27 5.05
CA PRO A 157 -6.86 -19.52 6.34
C PRO A 157 -6.07 -20.84 6.32
N GLU A 158 -5.16 -21.02 7.28
CA GLU A 158 -4.52 -22.32 7.51
C GLU A 158 -5.54 -23.39 7.95
N GLN A 159 -6.58 -22.96 8.69
CA GLN A 159 -7.64 -23.82 9.20
C GLN A 159 -9.01 -23.14 9.06
N GLY A 160 -10.03 -23.95 8.75
CA GLY A 160 -11.40 -23.48 8.60
C GLY A 160 -11.82 -23.26 7.16
N ASP A 161 -13.06 -22.81 7.01
CA ASP A 161 -13.74 -22.69 5.72
C ASP A 161 -14.03 -21.21 5.43
N ALA A 162 -12.98 -20.42 5.28
CA ALA A 162 -13.08 -19.03 4.91
C ALA A 162 -12.24 -18.74 3.66
N ARG A 163 -12.65 -17.74 2.89
CA ARG A 163 -11.95 -17.33 1.68
C ARG A 163 -12.17 -15.85 1.44
N VAL A 164 -11.10 -15.13 1.11
CA VAL A 164 -11.18 -13.76 0.62
C VAL A 164 -10.67 -13.70 -0.80
N ASP A 165 -11.52 -13.26 -1.73
CA ASP A 165 -11.13 -12.95 -3.10
C ASP A 165 -10.92 -11.44 -3.22
N LEU A 166 -9.69 -11.02 -3.47
CA LEU A 166 -9.32 -9.64 -3.71
C LEU A 166 -9.04 -9.44 -5.18
N SER A 167 -9.57 -8.36 -5.75
CA SER A 167 -9.24 -7.94 -7.10
C SER A 167 -9.12 -6.42 -7.19
N LEU A 168 -8.15 -5.95 -7.97
CA LEU A 168 -7.92 -4.55 -8.29
C LEU A 168 -7.70 -4.42 -9.81
N ASP A 169 -8.56 -3.64 -10.46
CA ASP A 169 -8.47 -3.39 -11.90
C ASP A 169 -7.60 -2.17 -12.23
N LYS A 170 -7.39 -1.94 -13.54
CA LYS A 170 -6.60 -0.81 -14.06
C LYS A 170 -7.18 0.58 -13.76
N ASN A 171 -8.44 0.66 -13.34
CA ASN A 171 -9.11 1.91 -13.00
C ASN A 171 -9.09 2.17 -11.49
N ASN A 172 -8.25 1.44 -10.74
CA ASN A 172 -8.19 1.43 -9.29
C ASN A 172 -9.49 0.99 -8.61
N ARG A 173 -10.38 0.28 -9.33
CA ARG A 173 -11.58 -0.29 -8.70
C ARG A 173 -11.20 -1.57 -8.00
N TYR A 174 -11.46 -1.61 -6.71
CA TYR A 174 -11.25 -2.81 -5.91
C TYR A 174 -12.56 -3.53 -5.67
N ARG A 175 -12.47 -4.86 -5.58
CA ARG A 175 -13.53 -5.74 -5.08
C ARG A 175 -12.91 -6.74 -4.11
N ALA A 176 -13.46 -6.81 -2.92
CA ALA A 176 -13.12 -7.77 -1.88
C ALA A 176 -14.37 -8.59 -1.55
N VAL A 177 -14.30 -9.90 -1.70
CA VAL A 177 -15.38 -10.83 -1.37
C VAL A 177 -14.90 -11.77 -0.28
N LEU A 178 -15.47 -11.63 0.92
CA LEU A 178 -15.25 -12.58 2.02
C LEU A 178 -16.38 -13.60 2.00
N THR A 179 -16.03 -14.87 1.90
CA THR A 179 -16.94 -16.00 2.04
C THR A 179 -16.54 -16.81 3.25
N VAL A 180 -17.50 -17.15 4.10
CA VAL A 180 -17.30 -18.02 5.26
C VAL A 180 -18.34 -19.14 5.22
N GLY A 181 -17.85 -20.36 5.02
CA GLY A 181 -18.63 -21.59 5.08
C GLY A 181 -18.61 -22.24 6.45
N SER A 182 -19.41 -23.30 6.59
CA SER A 182 -19.36 -24.22 7.74
C SER A 182 -19.48 -23.55 9.12
N LEU A 183 -20.41 -22.60 9.25
CA LEU A 183 -20.65 -21.86 10.50
C LEU A 183 -21.78 -22.46 11.35
N PRO A 184 -21.65 -22.48 12.70
CA PRO A 184 -22.77 -22.75 13.59
C PRO A 184 -23.95 -21.81 13.34
N ALA A 185 -25.18 -22.30 13.48
CA ALA A 185 -26.39 -21.54 13.14
C ALA A 185 -26.47 -20.17 13.82
N MET A 186 -26.08 -20.07 15.10
CA MET A 186 -26.08 -18.80 15.84
C MET A 186 -25.06 -17.80 15.29
N VAL A 187 -23.85 -18.24 14.94
CA VAL A 187 -22.81 -17.37 14.36
C VAL A 187 -23.24 -16.89 12.98
N ARG A 188 -23.82 -17.80 12.17
CA ARG A 188 -24.35 -17.47 10.84
C ARG A 188 -25.40 -16.37 10.91
N MET A 189 -26.36 -16.47 11.85
CA MET A 189 -27.38 -15.44 12.07
C MET A 189 -26.78 -14.10 12.49
N GLY A 190 -25.77 -14.11 13.37
CA GLY A 190 -25.06 -12.90 13.79
C GLY A 190 -24.38 -12.17 12.62
N LEU A 191 -23.73 -12.91 11.72
CA LEU A 191 -23.09 -12.32 10.53
C LEU A 191 -24.10 -11.76 9.52
N ILE A 192 -25.27 -12.41 9.36
CA ILE A 192 -26.33 -11.89 8.49
C ILE A 192 -26.84 -10.53 9.00
N ILE A 193 -27.03 -10.39 10.31
CA ILE A 193 -27.42 -9.11 10.94
C ILE A 193 -26.30 -8.05 10.75
N ALA A 194 -25.04 -8.48 10.73
CA ALA A 194 -23.89 -7.61 10.45
C ALA A 194 -23.74 -7.22 8.96
N GLY A 195 -24.64 -7.67 8.09
CA GLY A 195 -24.69 -7.31 6.67
C GLY A 195 -24.03 -8.32 5.72
N PHE A 196 -23.78 -9.55 6.17
CA PHE A 196 -23.45 -10.65 5.28
C PHE A 196 -24.72 -11.20 4.60
N GLU A 197 -24.58 -11.63 3.35
CA GLU A 197 -25.63 -12.30 2.59
C GLU A 197 -25.52 -13.82 2.77
N ALA A 198 -26.66 -14.50 2.92
CA ALA A 198 -26.67 -15.96 3.00
C ALA A 198 -26.33 -16.58 1.62
N THR A 199 -25.54 -17.65 1.63
CA THR A 199 -25.23 -18.45 0.44
C THR A 199 -25.57 -19.92 0.69
N ASP A 200 -25.53 -20.74 -0.35
CA ASP A 200 -25.85 -22.18 -0.24
C ASP A 200 -24.99 -22.93 0.80
N LYS A 201 -23.76 -22.45 1.07
CA LYS A 201 -22.79 -23.12 1.94
C LYS A 201 -22.41 -22.31 3.19
N GLY A 202 -22.92 -21.09 3.35
CA GLY A 202 -22.51 -20.21 4.44
C GLY A 202 -22.99 -18.79 4.26
N VAL A 203 -22.09 -17.83 4.38
CA VAL A 203 -22.35 -16.40 4.22
C VAL A 203 -21.27 -15.74 3.39
N ALA A 204 -21.61 -14.65 2.71
CA ALA A 204 -20.68 -13.86 1.93
C ALA A 204 -20.89 -12.36 2.20
N MET A 205 -19.82 -11.59 2.06
CA MET A 205 -19.85 -10.15 2.16
C MET A 205 -18.97 -9.57 1.06
N THR A 206 -19.55 -8.65 0.29
CA THR A 206 -18.85 -7.96 -0.78
C THR A 206 -18.60 -6.51 -0.39
N ARG A 207 -17.39 -6.04 -0.68
CA ARG A 207 -16.99 -4.64 -0.59
C ARG A 207 -16.36 -4.22 -1.90
N GLU A 208 -16.81 -3.08 -2.42
CA GLU A 208 -16.32 -2.48 -3.64
C GLU A 208 -16.07 -1.00 -3.41
N GLY A 209 -15.11 -0.46 -4.16
CA GLY A 209 -14.82 0.96 -4.14
C GLY A 209 -13.74 1.31 -5.15
N GLN A 210 -13.19 2.51 -5.00
CA GLN A 210 -12.10 3.02 -5.81
C GLN A 210 -11.06 3.66 -4.88
N LEU A 211 -9.78 3.38 -5.15
CA LEU A 211 -8.64 3.99 -4.44
C LEU A 211 -8.29 5.36 -5.02
#